data_AF-A0A1C4NMQ8-F1
#
_entry.id   AF-A0A1C4NMQ8-F1
#
_cell.length_a   1.000
_cell.length_b   1.000
_cell.length_c   1.000
_cell.angle_alpha   90.00
_cell.angle_beta   90.00
_cell.angle_gamma   90.00
#
_symmetry.space_group_name_H-M   'P 1'
#
loop_
_entity.id
_entity.type
_entity.pdbx_description
1 polymer ?
#
loop_
_entity_poly.entity_id
_entity_poly.type
_entity_poly.pdbx_seq_one_letter_code
_entity_poly.pdbx_strand_id
1 'polypeptide(L)'
;MTVDARAAARRPIHWAVGGALVVATALVPSAESAAAEQKSEVSLRYTCPFPSGPEEVDVVVSAVLPTSARTGEEIRPAQVAVEVTLPPTALARFAGLDAATLSAVARLTVRNTVGDRSADASWQDLTAPPADLPAPGEGDGQEPGALTLTATGDVPTVAFGSPGRATLAPTCSPSR
;
A
#
# COMPACT_ATOMS: atom_id res chain seq x y z
N MET A 1 -5.08 -1.77 6.44
CA MET A 1 -5.17 -2.86 5.44
C MET A 1 -4.83 -4.19 6.11
N THR A 2 -5.32 -5.34 5.64
CA THR A 2 -5.13 -6.64 6.33
C THR A 2 -4.87 -7.81 5.39
N VAL A 3 -4.11 -8.80 5.85
CA VAL A 3 -3.83 -10.08 5.18
C VAL A 3 -3.91 -11.21 6.21
N ASP A 4 -4.55 -12.34 5.90
CA ASP A 4 -4.51 -13.50 6.81
C ASP A 4 -3.27 -14.37 6.54
N ALA A 5 -2.30 -14.34 7.46
CA ALA A 5 -1.11 -15.19 7.42
C ALA A 5 -1.46 -16.60 7.91
N ARG A 6 -1.34 -17.60 7.04
CA ARG A 6 -1.63 -19.00 7.36
C ARG A 6 -0.36 -19.77 7.66
N ALA A 7 -0.45 -20.79 8.51
CA ALA A 7 0.67 -21.67 8.78
C ALA A 7 1.14 -22.36 7.48
N ALA A 8 2.46 -22.44 7.28
CA ALA A 8 3.00 -23.27 6.21
C ALA A 8 2.67 -24.74 6.49
N ALA A 9 2.12 -25.46 5.51
CA ALA A 9 1.84 -26.88 5.63
C ALA A 9 3.18 -27.65 5.75
N ARG A 10 3.56 -28.06 6.96
CA ARG A 10 4.69 -28.97 7.15
C ARG A 10 4.22 -30.36 6.77
N ARG A 11 4.59 -30.85 5.58
CA ARG A 11 4.35 -32.24 5.19
C ARG A 11 5.27 -33.11 6.06
N PRO A 12 4.75 -33.93 6.99
CA PRO A 12 5.61 -34.80 7.77
C PRO A 12 6.20 -35.84 6.82
N ILE A 13 7.52 -35.81 6.63
CA ILE A 13 8.25 -36.88 5.96
C ILE A 13 8.30 -38.02 6.97
N HIS A 14 7.29 -38.88 6.95
CA HIS A 14 7.33 -40.14 7.66
C HIS A 14 8.26 -41.09 6.89
N TRP A 15 9.50 -41.21 7.35
CA TRP A 15 10.42 -42.26 6.90
C TRP A 15 9.93 -43.60 7.48
N ALA A 16 9.15 -44.34 6.69
CA ALA A 16 8.79 -45.72 6.99
C ALA A 16 9.69 -46.65 6.17
N VAL A 17 10.62 -47.31 6.86
CA VAL A 17 11.39 -48.44 6.32
C VAL A 17 10.44 -49.63 6.19
N GLY A 18 10.30 -50.17 4.97
CA GLY A 18 9.81 -51.53 4.72
C GLY A 18 8.42 -51.66 4.09
N GLY A 19 8.39 -52.12 2.83
CA GLY A 19 7.18 -52.61 2.15
C GLY A 19 6.89 -51.88 0.85
N ALA A 20 7.08 -52.54 -0.29
CA ALA A 20 6.78 -52.00 -1.62
C ALA A 20 5.27 -51.74 -1.76
N LEU A 21 4.86 -50.49 -1.54
CA LEU A 21 3.53 -50.00 -1.88
C LEU A 21 3.66 -49.13 -3.14
N VAL A 22 3.03 -49.55 -4.24
CA VAL A 22 2.92 -48.76 -5.47
C VAL A 22 2.05 -47.54 -5.17
N VAL A 23 2.68 -46.44 -4.75
CA VAL A 23 1.99 -45.16 -4.56
C VAL A 23 1.89 -44.51 -5.94
N ALA A 24 0.69 -44.54 -6.50
CA ALA A 24 0.34 -43.67 -7.63
C ALA A 24 0.52 -42.23 -7.17
N THR A 25 1.63 -41.61 -7.55
CA THR A 25 1.85 -40.18 -7.39
C THR A 25 0.90 -39.48 -8.33
N ALA A 26 -0.32 -39.21 -7.88
CA ALA A 26 -1.13 -38.18 -8.48
C ALA A 26 -0.28 -36.90 -8.40
N LEU A 27 0.27 -36.48 -9.54
CA LEU A 27 0.76 -35.13 -9.71
C LEU A 27 -0.46 -34.25 -9.51
N VAL A 28 -0.69 -33.84 -8.26
CA VAL A 28 -1.58 -32.71 -8.00
C VAL A 28 -0.84 -31.55 -8.64
N PRO A 29 -1.35 -30.95 -9.72
CA PRO A 29 -0.77 -29.73 -10.21
C PRO A 29 -0.75 -28.79 -9.02
N SER A 30 0.44 -28.34 -8.63
CA SER A 30 0.61 -27.20 -7.74
C SER A 30 -0.06 -26.04 -8.46
N ALA A 31 -1.38 -25.91 -8.24
CA ALA A 31 -2.10 -24.71 -8.52
C ALA A 31 -1.32 -23.63 -7.76
N GLU A 32 -0.61 -22.79 -8.51
CA GLU A 32 -0.27 -21.46 -8.05
C GLU A 32 -1.56 -20.93 -7.44
N SER A 33 -1.63 -20.93 -6.10
CA SER A 33 -2.75 -20.35 -5.41
C SER A 33 -2.68 -18.89 -5.77
N ALA A 34 -3.47 -18.49 -6.77
CA ALA A 34 -3.95 -17.14 -6.88
C ALA A 34 -4.72 -16.90 -5.58
N ALA A 35 -4.01 -16.50 -4.53
CA ALA A 35 -4.63 -16.01 -3.31
C ALA A 35 -5.57 -14.90 -3.77
N ALA A 36 -6.86 -15.03 -3.47
CA ALA A 36 -7.85 -14.04 -3.89
C ALA A 36 -7.33 -12.66 -3.48
N GLU A 37 -7.22 -11.72 -4.43
CA GLU A 37 -6.69 -10.39 -4.17
C GLU A 37 -7.81 -9.46 -3.70
N GLN A 38 -7.45 -8.44 -2.93
CA GLN A 38 -8.35 -7.41 -2.44
C GLN A 38 -7.68 -6.03 -2.52
N LYS A 39 -8.42 -5.06 -3.06
CA LYS A 39 -8.05 -3.65 -2.91
C LYS A 39 -8.28 -3.25 -1.45
N SER A 40 -7.28 -2.66 -0.84
CA SER A 40 -7.32 -2.17 0.54
C SER A 40 -6.91 -0.71 0.57
N GLU A 41 -7.63 0.08 1.36
CA GLU A 41 -7.48 1.54 1.38
C GLU A 41 -7.46 2.03 2.83
N VAL A 42 -6.79 3.16 3.07
CA VAL A 42 -6.81 3.88 4.33
C VAL A 42 -6.72 5.37 4.07
N SER A 43 -7.60 6.13 4.71
CA SER A 43 -7.60 7.58 4.66
C SER A 43 -6.86 8.14 5.86
N LEU A 44 -6.01 9.12 5.62
CA LEU A 44 -5.23 9.84 6.62
C LEU A 44 -5.51 11.33 6.45
N ARG A 45 -5.56 12.07 7.55
CA ARG A 45 -5.49 13.53 7.51
C ARG A 45 -4.07 13.96 7.80
N TYR A 46 -3.55 14.83 6.95
CA TYR A 46 -2.18 15.31 7.05
C TYR A 46 -2.16 16.83 7.02
N THR A 47 -1.45 17.45 7.96
CA THR A 47 -1.26 18.90 7.95
C THR A 47 -0.05 19.25 7.09
N CYS A 48 -0.30 19.82 5.92
CA CYS A 48 0.72 20.28 4.99
C CYS A 48 1.14 21.72 5.33
N PRO A 49 2.46 22.01 5.41
CA PRO A 49 2.95 23.38 5.52
C PRO A 49 2.94 24.05 4.14
N PHE A 50 1.79 24.60 3.75
CA PHE A 50 1.70 25.33 2.48
C PHE A 50 2.27 26.76 2.59
N PRO A 51 2.58 27.41 1.45
CA PRO A 51 2.94 28.83 1.42
C PRO A 51 1.86 29.76 2.03
N SER A 52 0.60 29.33 2.06
CA SER A 52 -0.54 30.02 2.73
C SER A 52 -0.55 29.88 4.25
N GLY A 53 0.19 28.92 4.80
CA GLY A 53 0.05 28.47 6.18
C GLY A 53 -0.25 26.96 6.25
N PRO A 54 -0.32 26.39 7.46
CA PRO A 54 -0.68 24.99 7.64
C PRO A 54 -2.14 24.75 7.24
N GLU A 55 -2.38 23.72 6.42
CA GLU A 55 -3.73 23.29 6.02
C GLU A 55 -3.83 21.76 6.08
N GLU A 56 -5.00 21.24 6.47
CA GLU A 56 -5.26 19.81 6.46
C GLU A 56 -5.62 19.35 5.04
N VAL A 57 -5.01 18.26 4.60
CA VAL A 57 -5.35 17.56 3.35
C VAL A 57 -5.70 16.11 3.65
N ASP A 58 -6.66 15.59 2.90
CA ASP A 58 -6.97 14.17 2.90
C ASP A 58 -5.98 13.43 2.01
N VAL A 59 -5.41 12.37 2.57
CA VAL A 59 -4.47 11.47 1.90
C VAL A 59 -5.06 10.06 1.90
N VAL A 60 -5.24 9.47 0.72
CA VAL A 60 -5.70 8.09 0.58
C VAL A 60 -4.53 7.22 0.15
N VAL A 61 -4.20 6.24 0.99
CA VAL A 61 -3.20 5.22 0.65
C VAL A 61 -3.94 3.96 0.25
N SER A 62 -3.65 3.43 -0.92
CA SER A 62 -4.26 2.20 -1.43
C SER A 62 -3.24 1.22 -1.97
N ALA A 63 -3.57 -0.06 -1.88
CA ALA A 63 -2.81 -1.16 -2.45
C ALA A 63 -3.71 -2.38 -2.68
N VAL A 64 -3.37 -3.19 -3.67
CA VAL A 64 -3.93 -4.52 -3.87
C VAL A 64 -3.05 -5.52 -3.12
N LEU A 65 -3.68 -6.29 -2.23
CA LEU A 65 -3.04 -7.27 -1.37
C LEU A 65 -3.73 -8.62 -1.53
N PRO A 66 -3.03 -9.75 -1.38
CA PRO A 66 -3.71 -11.03 -1.25
C PRO A 66 -4.53 -11.05 0.04
N THR A 67 -5.72 -11.65 -0.02
CA THR A 67 -6.56 -11.93 1.16
C THR A 67 -5.84 -12.82 2.17
N SER A 68 -4.88 -13.64 1.72
CA SER A 68 -4.12 -14.55 2.57
C SER A 68 -2.77 -14.91 1.97
N ALA A 69 -1.81 -15.23 2.83
CA ALA A 69 -0.47 -15.68 2.43
C ALA A 69 0.05 -16.73 3.41
N ARG A 70 0.97 -17.60 2.98
CA ARG A 70 1.61 -18.55 3.90
C ARG A 70 2.67 -17.83 4.73
N THR A 71 2.94 -18.37 5.91
CA THR A 71 4.05 -17.92 6.76
C THR A 71 5.36 -18.06 5.97
N GLY A 72 6.14 -16.99 5.90
CA GLY A 72 7.39 -16.92 5.13
C GLY A 72 7.23 -16.73 3.62
N GLU A 73 6.00 -16.65 3.11
CA GLU A 73 5.74 -16.29 1.71
C GLU A 73 6.00 -14.80 1.50
N GLU A 74 6.77 -14.46 0.46
CA GLU A 74 6.99 -13.09 0.05
C GLU A 74 5.78 -12.57 -0.71
N ILE A 75 5.23 -11.44 -0.24
CA ILE A 75 4.10 -10.76 -0.82
C ILE A 75 4.59 -9.43 -1.38
N ARG A 76 4.27 -9.14 -2.63
CA ARG A 76 4.44 -7.81 -3.22
C ARG A 76 3.08 -7.12 -3.28
N PRO A 77 2.85 -6.04 -2.53
CA PRO A 77 1.67 -5.19 -2.75
C PRO A 77 1.67 -4.69 -4.20
N ALA A 78 0.54 -4.86 -4.88
CA ALA A 78 0.34 -4.40 -6.25
C ALA A 78 -0.48 -3.10 -6.27
N GLN A 79 -0.40 -2.36 -7.38
CA GLN A 79 -1.19 -1.12 -7.59
C GLN A 79 -1.14 -0.16 -6.39
N VAL A 80 0.07 0.07 -5.86
CA VAL A 80 0.26 1.00 -4.75
C VAL A 80 0.06 2.43 -5.25
N ALA A 81 -0.82 3.16 -4.56
CA ALA A 81 -1.07 4.57 -4.83
C ALA A 81 -1.22 5.36 -3.53
N VAL A 82 -0.65 6.57 -3.53
CA VAL A 82 -0.88 7.60 -2.51
C VAL A 82 -1.51 8.78 -3.21
N GLU A 83 -2.78 9.03 -2.92
CA GLU A 83 -3.56 10.12 -3.48
C GLU A 83 -3.64 11.25 -2.47
N VAL A 84 -3.32 12.47 -2.91
CA VAL A 84 -3.42 13.68 -2.11
C VAL A 84 -4.33 14.65 -2.83
N THR A 85 -5.44 15.02 -2.19
CA THR A 85 -6.38 16.01 -2.73
C THR A 85 -6.06 17.38 -2.16
N LEU A 86 -5.68 18.31 -3.02
CA LEU A 86 -5.37 19.69 -2.68
C LEU A 86 -6.63 20.55 -2.84
N PRO A 87 -7.04 21.29 -1.80
CA PRO A 87 -8.19 22.17 -1.88
C PRO A 87 -7.87 23.42 -2.74
N PRO A 88 -8.88 24.07 -3.33
CA PRO A 88 -8.69 25.27 -4.15
C PRO A 88 -7.93 26.40 -3.43
N THR A 89 -8.12 26.51 -2.12
CA THR A 89 -7.44 27.47 -1.23
C THR A 89 -5.91 27.30 -1.24
N ALA A 90 -5.44 26.06 -1.21
CA ALA A 90 -4.02 25.74 -1.32
C ALA A 90 -3.51 26.04 -2.74
N LEU A 91 -4.28 25.68 -3.77
CA LEU A 91 -3.90 25.83 -5.19
C LEU A 91 -3.79 27.29 -5.66
N ALA A 92 -4.68 28.16 -5.18
CA ALA A 92 -4.70 29.58 -5.57
C ALA A 92 -3.37 30.30 -5.31
N ARG A 93 -2.60 29.87 -4.31
CA ARG A 93 -1.30 30.48 -3.98
C ARG A 93 -0.17 29.94 -4.84
N PHE A 94 -0.25 28.71 -5.34
CA PHE A 94 0.67 28.22 -6.37
C PHE A 94 0.47 28.95 -7.70
N ALA A 95 -0.79 29.21 -8.08
CA ALA A 95 -1.10 30.06 -9.24
C ALA A 95 -0.55 31.48 -9.05
N GLY A 96 -0.64 32.05 -7.83
CA GLY A 96 -0.04 33.34 -7.50
C GLY A 96 1.50 33.37 -7.47
N LEU A 97 2.15 32.21 -7.63
CA LEU A 97 3.61 32.06 -7.82
C LEU A 97 3.97 31.74 -9.27
N ASP A 98 3.02 31.92 -10.21
CA ASP A 98 3.16 31.57 -11.63
C ASP A 98 3.51 30.08 -11.86
N ALA A 99 3.15 29.19 -10.93
CA ALA A 99 3.28 27.76 -11.14
C ALA A 99 2.22 27.31 -12.16
N ALA A 100 2.64 26.56 -13.19
CA ALA A 100 1.74 25.98 -14.17
C ALA A 100 1.36 24.54 -13.82
N THR A 101 2.26 23.82 -13.14
CA THR A 101 2.10 22.40 -12.81
C THR A 101 2.54 22.11 -11.38
N LEU A 102 2.00 21.02 -10.81
CA LEU A 102 2.43 20.45 -9.54
C LEU A 102 2.80 18.98 -9.73
N SER A 103 3.87 18.56 -9.06
CA SER A 103 4.26 17.16 -8.93
C SER A 103 4.50 16.85 -7.45
N ALA A 104 4.51 15.56 -7.10
CA ALA A 104 4.72 15.14 -5.72
C ALA A 104 5.60 13.90 -5.61
N VAL A 105 6.27 13.80 -4.47
CA VAL A 105 6.96 12.57 -4.04
C VAL A 105 6.40 12.18 -2.68
N ALA A 106 5.87 10.98 -2.57
CA ALA A 106 5.37 10.42 -1.32
C ALA A 106 6.41 9.44 -0.73
N ARG A 107 6.65 9.59 0.58
CA ARG A 107 7.51 8.72 1.36
C ARG A 107 6.74 8.26 2.58
N LEU A 108 6.63 6.95 2.76
CA LEU A 108 5.80 6.37 3.79
C LEU A 108 6.52 5.22 4.50
N THR A 109 6.37 5.18 5.83
CA THR A 109 6.69 3.99 6.60
C THR A 109 5.39 3.24 6.88
N VAL A 110 5.36 1.95 6.54
CA VAL A 110 4.23 1.07 6.77
C VAL A 110 4.61 0.05 7.83
N ARG A 111 3.92 0.09 8.96
CA ARG A 111 4.09 -0.89 10.02
C ARG A 111 3.25 -2.12 9.73
N ASN A 112 3.93 -3.26 9.70
CA ASN A 112 3.35 -4.58 9.58
C ASN A 112 3.26 -5.21 10.96
N THR A 113 2.09 -5.68 11.39
CA THR A 113 1.90 -6.33 12.70
C THR A 113 1.19 -7.66 12.58
N VAL A 114 1.65 -8.67 13.32
CA VAL A 114 0.98 -9.97 13.50
C VAL A 114 1.09 -10.39 14.96
N GLY A 115 -0.04 -10.37 15.69
CA GLY A 115 -0.01 -10.53 17.15
C GLY A 115 0.91 -9.47 17.78
N ASP A 116 1.83 -9.90 18.65
CA ASP A 116 2.78 -9.01 19.34
C ASP A 116 4.03 -8.67 18.52
N ARG A 117 4.15 -9.16 17.28
CA ARG A 117 5.31 -8.90 16.41
C ARG A 117 5.02 -7.75 15.45
N SER A 118 6.00 -6.88 15.27
CA SER A 118 5.93 -5.78 14.31
C SER A 118 7.22 -5.62 13.50
N ALA A 119 7.10 -5.20 12.25
CA ALA A 119 8.21 -4.80 11.40
C ALA A 119 7.80 -3.62 10.49
N ASP A 120 8.70 -2.68 10.26
CA ASP A 120 8.44 -1.52 9.43
C ASP A 120 8.97 -1.74 8.01
N ALA A 121 8.15 -1.42 7.01
CA ALA A 121 8.51 -1.40 5.60
C ALA A 121 8.56 0.05 5.11
N SER A 122 9.58 0.37 4.32
CA SER A 122 9.83 1.71 3.82
C SER A 122 9.37 1.80 2.37
N TRP A 123 8.29 2.55 2.12
CA TRP A 123 7.80 2.85 0.77
C TRP A 123 8.39 4.21 0.39
N GLN A 124 9.47 4.15 -0.39
CA GLN A 124 10.17 5.32 -0.87
C GLN A 124 9.91 5.48 -2.37
N ASP A 125 10.13 6.68 -2.88
CA ASP A 125 10.14 6.95 -4.32
C ASP A 125 8.81 6.74 -5.03
N LEU A 126 7.68 6.91 -4.32
CA LEU A 126 6.37 7.02 -4.96
C LEU A 126 6.26 8.42 -5.58
N THR A 127 6.03 8.50 -6.89
CA THR A 127 6.04 9.77 -7.62
C THR A 127 4.69 10.04 -8.28
N ALA A 128 4.19 11.26 -8.12
CA ALA A 128 3.10 11.79 -8.93
C ALA A 128 3.70 12.61 -10.08
N PRO A 129 3.37 12.30 -11.35
CA PRO A 129 3.83 13.09 -12.48
C PRO A 129 3.30 14.53 -12.40
N PRO A 130 3.92 15.48 -13.12
CA PRO A 130 3.40 16.84 -13.20
C PRO A 130 1.95 16.86 -13.70
N ALA A 131 1.09 17.54 -12.96
CA ALA A 131 -0.31 17.80 -13.31
C ALA A 131 -0.52 19.31 -13.43
N ASP A 132 -1.28 19.74 -14.42
CA ASP A 132 -1.63 21.14 -14.61
C ASP A 132 -2.49 21.65 -13.46
N LEU A 133 -2.27 22.91 -13.07
CA LEU A 133 -3.17 23.56 -12.12
C LEU A 133 -4.54 23.79 -12.77
N PRO A 134 -5.65 23.45 -12.09
CA PRO A 134 -6.98 23.71 -12.63
C PRO A 134 -7.21 25.20 -12.79
N ALA A 135 -7.86 25.63 -13.88
CA ALA A 135 -8.31 27.01 -13.98
C ALA A 135 -9.40 27.27 -12.92
N PRO A 136 -9.63 28.54 -12.52
CA PRO A 136 -10.67 28.87 -11.57
C PRO A 136 -12.04 28.33 -12.01
N GLY A 137 -12.59 27.36 -11.28
CA GLY A 137 -13.89 26.73 -11.57
C GLY A 137 -13.82 25.38 -12.31
N GLU A 138 -12.64 24.88 -12.67
CA GLU A 138 -12.42 23.54 -13.24
C GLU A 138 -12.02 22.53 -12.15
N GLY A 139 -12.39 21.26 -12.27
CA GLY A 139 -11.95 20.20 -11.33
C GLY A 139 -12.68 18.87 -11.54
N ASP A 140 -11.95 17.76 -11.36
CA ASP A 140 -12.47 16.41 -11.49
C ASP A 140 -13.04 15.90 -10.15
N GLY A 141 -14.29 16.25 -9.82
CA GLY A 141 -15.02 15.64 -8.69
C GLY A 141 -15.73 16.59 -7.74
N GLN A 142 -16.15 16.04 -6.59
CA GLN A 142 -17.11 16.57 -5.59
C GLN A 142 -16.90 18.04 -5.15
N GLU A 143 -15.71 18.60 -5.37
CA GLU A 143 -15.36 20.00 -5.12
C GLU A 143 -14.68 20.63 -6.36
N PRO A 144 -15.37 21.53 -7.09
CA PRO A 144 -14.79 22.26 -8.21
C PRO A 144 -13.54 23.03 -7.79
N GLY A 145 -12.47 22.98 -8.58
CA GLY A 145 -11.21 23.66 -8.27
C GLY A 145 -10.21 22.84 -7.46
N ALA A 146 -10.54 21.60 -7.06
CA ALA A 146 -9.59 20.71 -6.38
C ALA A 146 -8.66 19.99 -7.37
N LEU A 147 -7.46 19.64 -6.92
CA LEU A 147 -6.48 18.86 -7.70
C LEU A 147 -6.05 17.63 -6.90
N THR A 148 -6.17 16.45 -7.49
CA THR A 148 -5.68 15.20 -6.90
C THR A 148 -4.35 14.81 -7.54
N LEU A 149 -3.31 14.66 -6.72
CA LEU A 149 -2.01 14.13 -7.13
C LEU A 149 -1.92 12.65 -6.72
N THR A 150 -1.71 11.76 -7.68
CA THR A 150 -1.59 10.32 -7.45
C THR A 150 -0.13 9.89 -7.59
N ALA A 151 0.52 9.63 -6.45
CA ALA A 151 1.87 9.11 -6.41
C ALA A 151 1.89 7.58 -6.46
N THR A 152 2.61 7.01 -7.42
CA THR A 152 2.75 5.56 -7.61
C THR A 152 4.21 5.16 -7.72
N GLY A 153 4.52 3.89 -7.51
CA GLY A 153 5.88 3.37 -7.61
C GLY A 153 5.99 1.96 -7.04
N ASP A 154 7.19 1.38 -7.17
CA ASP A 154 7.50 0.08 -6.61
C ASP A 154 7.64 0.15 -5.09
N VAL A 155 7.17 -0.90 -4.40
CA VAL A 155 7.33 -1.06 -2.96
C VAL A 155 8.06 -2.36 -2.63
N PRO A 156 8.75 -2.43 -1.47
CA PRO A 156 9.39 -3.66 -1.03
C PRO A 156 8.39 -4.80 -0.82
N THR A 157 8.87 -6.03 -0.94
CA THR A 157 8.13 -7.23 -0.53
C THR A 157 8.03 -7.32 1.00
N VAL A 158 6.99 -7.99 1.48
CA VAL A 158 6.78 -8.27 2.90
C VAL A 158 6.51 -9.76 3.11
N ALA A 159 6.98 -10.31 4.24
CA ALA A 159 6.71 -11.69 4.62
C ALA A 159 6.35 -11.76 6.10
N PHE A 160 5.39 -12.60 6.45
CA PHE A 160 4.95 -12.78 7.83
C PHE A 160 5.57 -14.04 8.43
N GLY A 161 6.30 -13.89 9.54
CA GLY A 161 6.97 -15.00 10.23
C GLY A 161 6.08 -15.77 11.21
N SER A 162 4.83 -15.33 11.41
CA SER A 162 3.84 -15.99 12.27
C SER A 162 2.51 -16.12 11.53
N PRO A 163 1.73 -17.18 11.79
CA PRO A 163 0.34 -17.20 11.40
C PRO A 163 -0.48 -16.21 12.23
N GLY A 164 -1.59 -15.75 11.68
CA GLY A 164 -2.52 -14.81 12.30
C GLY A 164 -2.98 -13.72 11.32
N ARG A 165 -3.93 -12.88 11.76
CA ARG A 165 -4.32 -11.70 10.99
C ARG A 165 -3.19 -10.67 11.04
N ALA A 166 -2.65 -10.35 9.88
CA ALA A 166 -1.68 -9.29 9.71
C ALA A 166 -2.38 -7.95 9.44
N THR A 167 -1.84 -6.88 9.98
CA THR A 167 -2.23 -5.50 9.67
C THR A 167 -1.06 -4.77 9.06
N LEU A 168 -1.33 -4.06 7.97
CA LEU A 168 -0.44 -3.09 7.36
C LEU A 168 -1.06 -1.71 7.57
N ALA A 169 -0.34 -0.86 8.29
CA ALA A 169 -0.80 0.48 8.63
C ALA A 169 0.29 1.52 8.31
N PRO A 170 -0.02 2.60 7.58
CA PRO A 170 0.86 3.75 7.48
C PRO A 170 1.13 4.31 8.88
N THR A 171 2.38 4.64 9.18
CA THR A 171 2.75 5.31 10.42
C THR A 171 2.98 6.79 10.16
N CYS A 172 2.27 7.65 10.88
CA CYS A 172 2.68 9.05 11.00
C CYS A 172 3.90 9.10 11.91
N SER A 173 5.10 9.13 11.34
CA SER A 173 6.28 9.51 12.12
C SER A 173 6.19 11.02 12.35
N PRO A 174 6.17 11.51 13.61
CA PRO A 174 6.32 12.94 13.84
C PRO A 174 7.68 13.37 13.28
N SER A 175 7.69 14.31 12.35
CA SER A 175 8.92 14.99 11.94
C SER A 175 9.53 15.63 13.17
N ARG A 176 10.74 15.21 13.54
CA ARG A 176 11.57 15.93 14.52
C ARG A 176 12.26 17.10 13.86
#